data_AF-A0A940AWP9-F1
#
_entry.id   AF-A0A940AWP9-F1
#
_cell.length_a   1.000
_cell.length_b   1.000
_cell.length_c   1.000
_cell.angle_alpha   90.00
_cell.angle_beta   90.00
_cell.angle_gamma   90.00
#
_symmetry.space_group_name_H-M   'P 1'
#
loop_
_entity.id
_entity.type
_entity.pdbx_description
1 polymer ?
#
loop_
_entity_poly.entity_id
_entity_poly.type
_entity_poly.pdbx_seq_one_letter_code
_entity_poly.pdbx_strand_id
1 'polypeptide(L)' 'VKASLLARDAIDSTRKYAPLRKADGAIEIDSSDLTLEQVVDIVLEKIHETFD' A
#
# COMPACT_ATOMS: atom_id res chain seq x y z
N VAL A 1 -8.10 -11.71 16.05
CA VAL A 1 -7.55 -11.34 14.72
C VAL A 1 -6.90 -9.95 14.72
N LYS A 2 -7.62 -8.86 15.04
CA LYS A 2 -7.07 -7.48 15.02
C LYS A 2 -5.73 -7.30 15.76
N ALA A 3 -5.60 -7.84 16.98
CA ALA A 3 -4.36 -7.75 17.75
C ALA A 3 -3.15 -8.40 17.03
N SER A 4 -3.37 -9.49 16.31
CA SER A 4 -2.30 -10.17 15.54
C SER A 4 -1.88 -9.34 14.32
N LEU A 5 -2.84 -8.71 13.63
CA LEU A 5 -2.55 -7.80 12.51
C LEU A 5 -1.72 -6.59 12.97
N LEU A 6 -2.14 -5.94 14.06
CA LEU A 6 -1.40 -4.80 14.63
C LEU A 6 0.01 -5.18 15.05
N ALA A 7 0.19 -6.37 15.65
CA ALA A 7 1.51 -6.85 16.02
C ALA A 7 2.39 -7.07 14.78
N ARG A 8 1.85 -7.65 13.71
CA ARG A 8 2.57 -7.82 12.44
C ARG A 8 2.98 -6.48 11.84
N ASP A 9 2.06 -5.52 11.76
CA ASP A 9 2.32 -4.23 11.14
C ASP A 9 3.42 -3.45 11.90
N ALA A 10 3.44 -3.56 13.24
CA ALA A 10 4.51 -2.99 14.07
C ALA A 10 5.86 -3.67 13.81
N ILE A 11 5.90 -5.00 13.68
CA ILE A 11 7.12 -5.76 13.37
C ILE A 11 7.66 -5.37 11.98
N ASP A 12 6.79 -5.33 10.98
CA ASP A 12 7.17 -5.04 9.60
C ASP A 12 7.70 -3.61 9.44
N SER A 13 7.11 -2.64 10.15
CA SER A 13 7.53 -1.23 10.09
C SER A 13 8.82 -0.94 10.85
N THR A 14 9.18 -1.76 11.86
CA THR A 14 10.32 -1.50 12.76
C THR A 14 11.53 -2.41 12.55
N ARG A 15 11.45 -3.40 11.65
CA ARG A 15 12.57 -4.33 11.41
C ARG A 15 13.83 -3.60 10.94
N LYS A 16 14.99 -4.02 11.47
CA LYS A 16 16.31 -3.41 11.20
C LYS A 16 16.68 -3.44 9.71
N TYR A 17 16.27 -4.46 8.98
CA TYR A 17 16.60 -4.64 7.56
C TYR A 17 15.32 -4.57 6.72
N ALA A 18 15.36 -3.74 5.67
CA ALA A 18 14.25 -3.50 4.74
C ALA A 18 12.90 -3.16 5.41
N PRO A 19 12.81 -2.20 6.36
CA PRO A 19 11.54 -1.89 7.03
C PRO A 19 10.43 -1.54 6.04
N LEU A 20 9.19 -1.93 6.36
CA LEU A 20 8.01 -1.52 5.60
C LEU A 20 7.81 -0.01 5.78
N ARG A 21 8.00 0.74 4.70
CA ARG A 21 7.80 2.19 4.64
C ARG A 21 7.39 2.59 3.23
N LYS A 22 6.71 3.72 3.12
CA LYS A 22 6.44 4.35 1.82
C LYS A 22 7.77 4.75 1.16
N ALA A 23 7.96 4.36 -0.09
CA ALA A 23 9.12 4.77 -0.87
C ALA A 23 8.94 6.22 -1.36
N ASP A 24 10.06 6.91 -1.61
CA ASP A 24 10.02 8.24 -2.21
C ASP A 24 9.37 8.15 -3.60
N GLY A 25 8.41 9.03 -3.88
CA GLY A 25 7.65 9.03 -5.13
C GLY A 25 6.55 7.95 -5.20
N ALA A 26 6.35 7.13 -4.17
CA ALA A 26 5.26 6.16 -4.18
C ALA A 26 3.88 6.85 -4.08
N ILE A 27 2.97 6.45 -4.96
CA ILE A 27 1.56 6.84 -4.92
C ILE A 27 0.84 5.95 -3.91
N GLU A 28 0.08 6.55 -3.00
CA GLU A 28 -0.68 5.82 -1.98
C GLU A 28 -2.13 5.66 -2.42
N ILE A 29 -2.64 4.44 -2.30
CA ILE A 29 -4.00 4.07 -2.67
C ILE A 29 -4.61 3.38 -1.44
N ASP A 30 -5.58 4.03 -0.80
CA ASP A 30 -6.37 3.42 0.27
C ASP A 30 -7.51 2.61 -0.36
N SER A 31 -7.50 1.31 -0.12
CA SER A 31 -8.47 0.35 -0.66
C SER A 31 -9.49 -0.14 0.38
N SER A 32 -9.60 0.51 1.54
CA SER A 32 -10.41 0.01 2.66
C SER A 32 -11.88 -0.22 2.28
N ASP A 33 -12.42 0.63 1.41
CA ASP A 33 -13.83 0.62 1.00
C ASP A 33 -14.03 0.37 -0.51
N LEU A 34 -13.01 -0.17 -1.19
CA LEU A 34 -13.02 -0.41 -2.63
C LEU A 34 -13.19 -1.89 -2.98
N THR A 35 -13.84 -2.17 -4.11
CA THR A 35 -13.79 -3.50 -4.73
C THR A 35 -12.46 -3.73 -5.42
N LEU A 36 -12.15 -4.99 -5.73
CA LEU A 36 -10.94 -5.35 -6.46
C LEU A 36 -10.87 -4.64 -7.82
N GLU A 37 -11.98 -4.60 -8.55
CA GLU A 37 -12.08 -3.97 -9.86
C GLU A 37 -11.77 -2.47 -9.76
N GLN A 38 -12.33 -1.78 -8.76
CA GLN A 38 -12.05 -0.36 -8.52
C GLN A 38 -10.58 -0.10 -8.20
N VAL A 39 -9.94 -0.96 -7.40
CA VAL A 39 -8.50 -0.84 -7.11
C VAL A 39 -7.67 -1.01 -8.39
N VAL A 40 -8.00 -2.00 -9.22
CA VAL A 40 -7.29 -2.25 -10.49
C VAL A 40 -7.42 -1.05 -11.42
N ASP A 41 -8.62 -0.48 -11.55
CA ASP A 41 -8.86 0.69 -12.40
C ASP A 41 -8.03 1.89 -11.94
N ILE A 42 -7.97 2.18 -10.64
CA ILE A 42 -7.15 3.26 -10.07
C ILE A 42 -5.66 3.04 -10.38
N VAL A 43 -5.17 1.80 -10.24
CA VAL A 43 -3.76 1.50 -10.54
C VAL A 43 -3.44 1.74 -12.01
N LEU A 44 -4.31 1.34 -12.92
CA LEU A 44 -4.13 1.55 -14.37
C LEU A 44 -4.16 3.04 -14.73
N GLU A 45 -5.07 3.81 -14.14
CA GLU A 45 -5.15 5.26 -14.33
C GLU A 45 -3.85 5.95 -13.89
N LYS A 46 -3.33 5.62 -12.69
CA LYS A 46 -2.09 6.21 -12.18
C LYS A 46 -0.86 5.84 -12.99
N ILE A 47 -0.83 4.65 -13.59
CA ILE A 47 0.22 4.27 -14.53
C ILE A 47 0.16 5.18 -15.75
N HIS A 48 -0.99 5.32 -16.42
CA HIS A 48 -1.09 6.20 -17.59
C HIS A 48 -0.67 7.65 -17.28
N GLU A 49 -1.19 8.23 -16.20
CA GLU A 49 -0.83 9.60 -15.76
C GLU A 49 0.69 9.80 -15.53
N THR A 50 1.41 8.75 -15.12
CA THR A 50 2.83 8.84 -14.76
C THR A 50 3.75 8.61 -15.96
N PHE A 51 3.29 7.88 -16.98
CA PHE A 51 4.11 7.47 -18.13
C PHE A 51 3.75 8.19 -19.44
N ASP A 52 2.71 9.03 -19.44
CA ASP A 52 2.41 10.01 -20.50
C ASP A 52 3.25 11.29 -20.34
#